data_AF-A0A067Q4J8-F1
#
_entry.id   AF-A0A067Q4J8-F1
#
_cell.length_a   1.000
_cell.length_b   1.000
_cell.length_c   1.000
_cell.angle_alpha   90.00
_cell.angle_beta   90.00
_cell.angle_gamma   90.00
#
_symmetry.space_group_name_H-M   'P 1'
#
loop_
_entity.id
_entity.type
_entity.pdbx_description
1 polymer ?
#
loop_
_entity_poly.entity_id
_entity_poly.type
_entity_poly.pdbx_seq_one_letter_code
_entity_poly.pdbx_strand_id
1 'polypeptide(L)'
;MELSPVSSSESNGVPVPLTQVERDHAHAKLLQFARKCWSRKTAAFARNTPASVIWTGDTLETLLSNFHLIRGRENLAHVLLEWRWDDEDGDSLFELVDAVNRRLDRRRAEAQAKRDREVVVAVGDSLATSSSTTVCIRPLESSGETEDQEKRAPLS
;
A
#
# COMPACT_ATOMS: atom_id res chain seq x y z
N MET A 1 44.33 0.73 16.47
CA MET A 1 43.10 1.55 16.46
C MET A 1 42.26 1.02 15.31
N GLU A 2 41.37 0.08 15.61
CA GLU A 2 40.48 -0.51 14.61
C GLU A 2 39.30 0.43 14.37
N LEU A 3 39.14 0.86 13.13
CA LEU A 3 37.99 1.65 12.69
C LEU A 3 36.81 0.70 12.51
N SER A 4 35.88 0.70 13.46
CA SER A 4 34.62 -0.03 13.32
C SER A 4 33.87 0.48 12.08
N PRO A 5 33.32 -0.41 11.24
CA PRO A 5 32.52 0.00 10.11
C PRO A 5 31.28 0.75 10.61
N VAL A 6 31.11 1.97 10.12
CA VAL A 6 29.89 2.77 10.25
C VAL A 6 28.74 1.95 9.63
N SER A 7 27.86 1.42 10.49
CA SER A 7 26.56 0.89 10.08
C SER A 7 25.75 2.04 9.51
N SER A 8 25.87 2.25 8.20
CA SER A 8 25.06 3.20 7.47
C SER A 8 23.59 2.78 7.52
N SER A 9 22.76 3.71 7.97
CA SER A 9 21.35 3.84 7.60
C SER A 9 20.36 2.94 8.33
N GLU A 10 20.20 3.15 9.63
CA GLU A 10 18.85 3.11 10.20
C GLU A 10 18.04 4.24 9.55
N SER A 11 17.52 3.99 8.35
CA SER A 11 16.45 4.82 7.83
C SER A 11 15.32 4.69 8.84
N ASN A 12 14.98 5.78 9.53
CA ASN A 12 13.76 5.88 10.30
C ASN A 12 12.62 5.50 9.35
N GLY A 13 12.20 4.24 9.41
CA GLY A 13 11.38 3.58 8.41
C GLY A 13 9.96 4.09 8.51
N VAL A 14 9.74 5.31 8.00
CA VAL A 14 8.42 5.90 7.91
C VAL A 14 7.55 4.90 7.15
N PRO A 15 6.48 4.38 7.77
CA PRO A 15 5.70 3.33 7.14
C PRO A 15 5.08 3.89 5.86
N VAL A 16 5.32 3.22 4.74
CA VAL A 16 4.90 3.72 3.42
C VAL A 16 3.39 3.51 3.26
N PRO A 17 2.62 4.55 2.87
CA PRO A 17 1.21 4.43 2.57
C PRO A 17 0.90 3.31 1.56
N LEU A 18 -0.33 2.81 1.56
CA LEU A 18 -0.75 1.79 0.59
C LEU A 18 -0.77 2.37 -0.83
N THR A 19 -0.17 1.66 -1.77
CA THR A 19 -0.42 1.88 -3.20
C THR A 19 -1.88 1.53 -3.54
N GLN A 20 -2.40 2.02 -4.66
CA GLN A 20 -3.82 1.77 -5.02
C GLN A 20 -4.13 0.27 -5.14
N VAL A 21 -3.23 -0.51 -5.73
CA VAL A 21 -3.39 -1.97 -5.86
C VAL A 21 -3.43 -2.67 -4.51
N GLU A 22 -2.60 -2.23 -3.56
CA GLU A 22 -2.60 -2.76 -2.19
C GLU A 22 -3.87 -2.35 -1.44
N ARG A 23 -4.35 -1.11 -1.64
CA ARG A 23 -5.60 -0.60 -1.09
C ARG A 23 -6.80 -1.41 -1.60
N ASP A 24 -6.90 -1.66 -2.90
CA ASP A 24 -7.97 -2.48 -3.48
C ASP A 24 -7.96 -3.90 -2.91
N HIS A 25 -6.77 -4.48 -2.71
CA HIS A 25 -6.62 -5.79 -2.09
C HIS A 25 -7.06 -5.82 -0.63
N ALA A 26 -6.63 -4.83 0.17
CA ALA A 26 -7.04 -4.69 1.56
C ALA A 26 -8.56 -4.46 1.68
N HIS A 27 -9.11 -3.59 0.84
CA HIS A 27 -10.54 -3.31 0.76
C HIS A 27 -11.35 -4.59 0.48
N ALA A 28 -10.95 -5.38 -0.52
CA ALA A 28 -11.61 -6.66 -0.82
C ALA A 28 -11.57 -7.63 0.37
N LYS A 29 -10.47 -7.68 1.13
CA LYS A 29 -10.35 -8.52 2.34
C LYS A 29 -11.25 -8.06 3.47
N LEU A 30 -11.38 -6.76 3.68
CA LEU A 30 -12.26 -6.16 4.69
C LEU A 30 -13.74 -6.37 4.36
N LEU A 31 -14.11 -6.29 3.07
CA LEU A 31 -15.47 -6.64 2.65
C LEU A 31 -15.78 -8.13 2.85
N GLN A 32 -14.81 -9.01 2.58
CA GLN A 32 -14.95 -10.44 2.84
C GLN A 32 -15.12 -10.73 4.34
N PHE A 33 -14.34 -10.03 5.18
CA PHE A 33 -14.45 -10.09 6.63
C PHE A 33 -15.83 -9.65 7.12
N ALA A 34 -16.31 -8.49 6.67
CA ALA A 34 -17.63 -8.00 7.04
C ALA A 34 -18.73 -9.00 6.70
N ARG A 35 -18.70 -9.60 5.50
CA ARG A 35 -19.65 -10.66 5.13
C ARG A 35 -19.60 -11.86 6.08
N LYS A 36 -18.39 -12.31 6.44
CA LYS A 36 -18.18 -13.45 7.35
C LYS A 36 -18.64 -13.16 8.77
N CYS A 37 -18.33 -11.98 9.31
CA CYS A 37 -18.81 -11.58 10.64
C CYS A 37 -20.32 -11.41 10.64
N TRP A 38 -20.87 -10.75 9.61
CA TRP A 38 -22.31 -10.55 9.48
C TRP A 38 -23.10 -11.85 9.40
N SER A 39 -22.60 -12.85 8.65
CA SER A 39 -23.27 -14.15 8.54
C SER A 39 -23.34 -14.92 9.86
N ARG A 40 -22.52 -14.55 10.86
CA ARG A 40 -22.54 -15.15 12.20
C ARG A 40 -23.51 -14.45 13.13
N LYS A 41 -23.96 -13.23 12.81
CA LYS A 41 -24.89 -12.47 13.67
C LYS A 41 -26.29 -13.07 13.53
N THR A 42 -26.86 -13.51 14.66
CA THR A 42 -28.16 -14.20 14.71
C THR A 42 -29.33 -13.25 14.97
N ALA A 43 -29.05 -11.99 15.31
CA ALA A 43 -30.05 -10.98 15.59
C ALA A 43 -31.05 -10.79 14.43
N ALA A 44 -32.31 -10.53 14.74
CA ALA A 44 -33.36 -10.31 13.74
C ALA A 44 -33.00 -9.18 12.75
N PHE A 45 -32.32 -8.14 13.25
CA PHE A 45 -31.78 -7.05 12.43
C PHE A 45 -30.81 -7.56 11.35
N ALA A 46 -29.87 -8.43 11.72
CA ALA A 46 -28.83 -8.91 10.80
C ALA A 46 -29.40 -9.70 9.60
N ARG A 47 -30.57 -10.31 9.74
CA ARG A 47 -31.23 -11.08 8.67
C ARG A 47 -31.75 -10.20 7.53
N ASN A 48 -32.11 -8.96 7.82
CA ASN A 48 -32.76 -8.06 6.86
C ASN A 48 -31.83 -6.95 6.36
N THR A 49 -30.59 -6.92 6.84
CA THR A 49 -29.67 -5.82 6.59
C THR A 49 -28.41 -6.35 5.90
N PRO A 50 -27.89 -5.68 4.86
CA PRO A 50 -26.70 -6.14 4.17
C PRO A 50 -25.45 -6.02 5.04
N ALA A 51 -24.47 -6.90 4.82
CA ALA A 51 -23.20 -6.91 5.57
C ALA A 51 -22.38 -5.61 5.43
N SER A 52 -22.70 -4.75 4.45
CA SER A 52 -22.07 -3.45 4.31
C SER A 52 -22.27 -2.55 5.54
N VAL A 53 -23.31 -2.77 6.35
CA VAL A 53 -23.55 -1.98 7.56
C VAL A 53 -22.53 -2.21 8.68
N ILE A 54 -21.67 -3.23 8.56
CA ILE A 54 -20.53 -3.38 9.48
C ILE A 54 -19.59 -2.17 9.36
N TRP A 55 -19.49 -1.58 8.17
CA TRP A 55 -18.67 -0.41 7.92
C TRP A 55 -19.58 0.82 7.88
N THR A 56 -19.46 1.68 8.89
CA THR A 56 -20.22 2.93 8.97
C THR A 56 -19.51 4.03 8.20
N GLY A 57 -20.11 4.51 7.10
CA GLY A 57 -19.66 5.69 6.34
C GLY A 57 -18.15 5.67 6.04
N ASP A 58 -17.41 6.47 6.80
CA ASP A 58 -15.98 6.71 6.61
C ASP A 58 -15.07 5.73 7.36
N THR A 59 -15.64 4.79 8.13
CA THR A 59 -14.84 3.86 8.96
C THR A 59 -13.93 2.99 8.10
N LEU A 60 -14.43 2.51 6.96
CA LEU A 60 -13.66 1.68 6.05
C LEU A 60 -12.51 2.47 5.39
N GLU A 61 -12.79 3.70 4.96
CA GLU A 61 -11.79 4.59 4.36
C GLU A 61 -10.73 5.02 5.38
N THR A 62 -11.14 5.29 6.62
CA THR A 62 -10.25 5.62 7.73
C THR A 62 -9.33 4.45 8.05
N LEU A 63 -9.88 3.22 8.10
CA LEU A 63 -9.09 2.01 8.30
C LEU A 63 -8.09 1.79 7.14
N LEU A 64 -8.53 1.96 5.89
CA LEU A 64 -7.66 1.81 4.71
C LEU A 64 -6.56 2.88 4.66
N SER A 65 -6.87 4.11 5.05
CA SER A 65 -5.91 5.21 5.07
C SER A 65 -4.84 5.00 6.15
N ASN A 66 -5.23 4.47 7.31
CA ASN A 66 -4.33 4.21 8.43
C ASN A 66 -3.78 2.78 8.45
N PHE A 67 -4.07 1.96 7.44
CA PHE A 67 -3.81 0.52 7.44
C PHE A 67 -2.36 0.15 7.79
N HIS A 68 -1.41 0.91 7.23
CA HIS A 68 0.03 0.76 7.42
C HIS A 68 0.54 1.14 8.84
N LEU A 69 -0.25 1.94 9.57
CA LEU A 69 0.03 2.39 10.94
C LEU A 69 -0.53 1.43 12.00
N ILE A 70 -1.45 0.54 11.61
CA ILE A 70 -2.06 -0.43 12.50
C ILE A 70 -1.09 -1.60 12.68
N ARG A 71 -0.23 -1.49 13.71
CA ARG A 71 0.78 -2.49 14.09
C ARG A 71 0.49 -3.17 15.44
N GLY A 72 -0.51 -2.69 16.15
CA GLY A 72 -0.96 -3.19 17.44
C GLY A 72 -2.48 -3.10 17.56
N ARG A 73 -3.04 -3.84 18.52
CA ARG A 73 -4.49 -3.90 18.76
C ARG A 73 -5.02 -2.56 19.28
N GLU A 74 -4.21 -1.86 20.07
CA GLU A 74 -4.44 -0.53 20.58
C GLU A 74 -4.52 0.52 19.46
N ASN A 75 -3.66 0.43 18.44
CA ASN A 75 -3.71 1.31 17.27
C ASN A 75 -4.99 1.07 16.48
N LEU A 76 -5.42 -0.19 16.34
CA LEU A 76 -6.69 -0.51 15.70
C LEU A 76 -7.87 0.10 16.46
N ALA A 77 -7.90 -0.07 17.79
CA ALA A 77 -8.95 0.50 18.63
C ALA A 77 -9.01 2.03 18.53
N HIS A 78 -7.85 2.69 18.45
CA HIS A 78 -7.78 4.14 18.26
C HIS A 78 -8.33 4.59 16.90
N VAL A 79 -8.01 3.86 15.83
CA VAL A 79 -8.55 4.13 14.49
C VAL A 79 -10.05 3.86 14.41
N LEU A 80 -10.56 2.94 15.23
CA LEU A 80 -11.94 2.46 15.25
C LEU A 80 -12.74 2.91 16.48
N LEU A 81 -12.43 4.10 17.01
CA LEU A 81 -13.07 4.64 18.23
C LEU A 81 -14.60 4.57 18.25
N GLU A 82 -15.24 4.73 17.09
CA GLU A 82 -16.71 4.72 16.96
C GLU A 82 -17.26 3.40 16.40
N TRP A 83 -16.40 2.41 16.17
CA TRP A 83 -16.83 1.15 15.58
C TRP A 83 -17.53 0.27 16.60
N ARG A 84 -18.85 0.19 16.49
CA ARG A 84 -19.76 -0.51 17.41
C ARG A 84 -19.42 -1.99 17.67
N TRP A 85 -18.65 -2.62 16.79
CA TRP A 85 -18.37 -4.05 16.85
C TRP A 85 -16.97 -4.40 17.38
N ASP A 86 -16.23 -3.43 17.93
CA ASP A 86 -14.86 -3.66 18.43
C ASP A 86 -14.79 -4.75 19.51
N ASP A 87 -15.75 -4.78 20.44
CA ASP A 87 -15.78 -5.78 21.52
C ASP A 87 -16.03 -7.22 21.01
N GLU A 88 -16.81 -7.38 19.94
CA GLU A 88 -17.18 -8.71 19.42
C GLU A 88 -16.21 -9.21 18.35
N ASP A 89 -15.80 -8.32 17.45
CA ASP A 89 -15.13 -8.66 16.20
C ASP A 89 -13.74 -7.98 16.09
N GLY A 90 -13.34 -7.14 17.04
CA GLY A 90 -12.11 -6.34 16.99
C GLY A 90 -10.83 -7.17 16.94
N ASP A 91 -10.74 -8.26 17.71
CA ASP A 91 -9.56 -9.14 17.68
C ASP A 91 -9.45 -9.89 16.35
N SER A 92 -10.57 -10.39 15.83
CA SER A 92 -10.61 -11.05 14.52
C SER A 92 -10.29 -10.07 13.39
N LEU A 93 -10.70 -8.82 13.51
CA LEU A 93 -10.34 -7.76 12.56
C LEU A 93 -8.84 -7.46 12.64
N PHE A 94 -8.27 -7.35 13.85
CA PHE A 94 -6.85 -7.12 14.03
C PHE A 94 -6.00 -8.24 13.40
N GLU A 95 -6.34 -9.50 13.66
CA GLU A 95 -5.66 -10.65 13.05
C GLU A 95 -5.64 -10.57 11.51
N LEU A 96 -6.77 -10.16 10.91
CA LEU A 96 -6.85 -9.97 9.47
C LEU A 96 -5.95 -8.83 8.99
N VAL A 97 -6.03 -7.65 9.63
CA VAL A 97 -5.22 -6.48 9.28
C VAL A 97 -3.74 -6.79 9.39
N ASP A 98 -3.32 -7.41 10.49
CA ASP A 98 -1.94 -7.84 10.72
C ASP A 98 -1.47 -8.86 9.69
N ALA A 99 -2.30 -9.87 9.36
CA ALA A 99 -1.97 -10.84 8.32
C ALA A 99 -1.77 -10.19 6.94
N VAL A 100 -2.60 -9.21 6.59
CA VAL A 100 -2.46 -8.45 5.33
C VAL A 100 -1.20 -7.58 5.37
N ASN A 101 -0.96 -6.85 6.46
CA ASN A 101 0.23 -6.02 6.64
C ASN A 101 1.53 -6.84 6.52
N ARG A 102 1.64 -7.96 7.24
CA ARG A 102 2.80 -8.86 7.15
C ARG A 102 3.04 -9.38 5.73
N ARG A 103 1.98 -9.60 4.95
CA ARG A 103 2.12 -10.02 3.55
C ARG A 103 2.64 -8.89 2.66
N LEU A 104 2.18 -7.66 2.88
CA LEU A 104 2.64 -6.49 2.14
C LEU A 104 4.08 -6.14 2.48
N ASP A 105 4.44 -6.13 3.77
CA ASP A 105 5.81 -5.86 4.22
C ASP A 105 6.81 -6.84 3.60
N ARG A 106 6.44 -8.13 3.56
CA ARG A 106 7.27 -9.16 2.92
C ARG A 106 7.51 -8.87 1.44
N ARG A 107 6.45 -8.53 0.69
CA ARG A 107 6.56 -8.18 -0.74
C ARG A 107 7.42 -6.93 -0.95
N ARG A 108 7.31 -5.94 -0.07
CA ARG A 108 8.10 -4.71 -0.13
C ARG A 108 9.58 -5.00 0.17
N ALA A 109 9.86 -5.83 1.18
CA ALA A 109 11.21 -6.28 1.49
C ALA A 109 11.84 -7.08 0.33
N GLU A 110 11.10 -8.00 -0.28
CA GLU A 110 11.55 -8.75 -1.47
C GLU A 110 11.84 -7.81 -2.66
N ALA A 111 10.95 -6.84 -2.91
CA ALA A 111 11.14 -5.86 -3.98
C ALA A 111 12.34 -4.94 -3.73
N GLN A 112 12.57 -4.54 -2.48
CA GLN A 112 13.73 -3.74 -2.11
C GLN A 112 15.03 -4.53 -2.28
N ALA A 113 15.08 -5.77 -1.77
CA ALA A 113 16.26 -6.64 -1.92
C ALA A 113 16.61 -6.90 -3.39
N LYS A 114 15.61 -7.00 -4.27
CA LYS A 114 15.84 -7.13 -5.71
C LYS A 114 16.49 -5.89 -6.30
N ARG A 115 16.00 -4.69 -5.94
CA ARG A 115 16.58 -3.42 -6.40
C ARG A 115 18.01 -3.24 -5.90
N ASP A 116 18.26 -3.54 -4.63
CA ASP A 116 19.60 -3.41 -4.04
C ASP A 116 20.60 -4.33 -4.75
N ARG A 117 20.18 -5.55 -5.11
CA ARG A 117 21.00 -6.47 -5.92
C ARG A 117 21.29 -5.93 -7.32
N GLU A 118 20.30 -5.38 -8.00
CA GLU A 118 20.48 -4.80 -9.34
C GLU A 118 21.43 -3.60 -9.32
N VAL A 119 21.34 -2.74 -8.31
CA VAL A 119 22.24 -1.58 -8.14
C VAL A 119 23.69 -2.02 -7.92
N VAL A 120 23.93 -3.04 -7.10
CA VAL A 120 25.29 -3.56 -6.86
C VAL A 120 25.92 -4.10 -8.16
N VAL A 121 25.14 -4.80 -9.00
CA VAL A 121 25.62 -5.32 -10.29
C VAL A 121 25.97 -4.18 -11.25
N ALA A 122 25.10 -3.16 -11.37
CA ALA A 122 25.34 -2.03 -12.26
C ALA A 122 26.57 -1.17 -11.87
N VAL A 123 26.86 -1.06 -10.57
CA VAL A 123 28.05 -0.36 -10.06
C VAL A 123 29.33 -1.18 -10.32
N GLY A 124 29.25 -2.51 -10.26
CA GLY A 124 30.37 -3.41 -10.60
C GLY A 124 30.79 -3.34 -12.07
N ASP A 125 29.83 -3.26 -12.99
CA ASP A 125 30.10 -3.20 -14.44
C ASP A 125 30.61 -1.81 -14.89
N SER A 126 30.31 -0.75 -14.13
CA SER A 126 30.79 0.60 -14.42
C SER A 126 32.28 0.81 -14.10
N LEU A 127 32.89 -0.04 -13.26
CA LEU A 127 34.35 0.00 -13.01
C LEU A 127 35.19 -0.75 -14.06
N ALA A 128 34.58 -1.64 -14.85
CA ALA A 128 35.27 -2.36 -15.92
C ALA A 128 35.26 -1.62 -17.28
N THR A 129 34.46 -0.55 -17.41
CA THR A 129 34.23 0.13 -18.69
C THR A 129 34.62 1.62 -18.65
N SER A 130 35.72 1.96 -17.98
CA SER A 130 36.42 3.23 -18.21
C SER A 130 37.47 3.06 -19.29
N SER A 131 37.03 2.93 -20.54
CA SER A 131 37.84 3.20 -21.74
C SER A 131 36.94 3.53 -22.92
N SER A 132 37.22 4.67 -23.55
CA SER A 132 36.56 5.24 -24.74
C SER A 132 35.20 5.92 -24.54
N THR A 133 35.26 7.13 -23.99
CA THR A 133 34.31 8.20 -24.31
C THR A 133 34.53 8.66 -25.74
N THR A 134 33.75 8.14 -26.70
CA THR A 134 33.56 8.79 -27.99
C THR A 134 32.27 9.60 -27.91
N VAL A 135 32.42 10.92 -27.84
CA VAL A 135 31.35 11.90 -27.83
C VAL A 135 30.67 11.89 -29.21
N CYS A 136 29.53 11.21 -29.32
CA CYS A 136 28.64 11.35 -30.47
C CYS A 136 27.67 12.51 -30.22
N ILE A 137 28.03 13.68 -30.74
CA ILE A 137 27.16 14.85 -30.84
C ILE A 137 26.01 14.46 -31.77
N ARG A 138 24.77 14.39 -31.24
CA ARG A 138 23.57 14.16 -32.05
C ARG A 138 22.97 15.49 -32.54
N PRO A 139 22.52 15.58 -33.81
CA PRO A 139 21.93 16.79 -34.36
C PRO A 139 20.54 17.06 -33.78
N LEU A 140 20.24 18.36 -33.69
CA LEU A 140 18.98 18.96 -33.29
C LEU A 140 18.00 18.93 -34.48
N GLU A 141 16.95 18.12 -34.41
CA GLU A 141 15.78 18.19 -35.30
C GLU A 141 14.55 18.28 -34.39
N SER A 142 13.90 19.44 -34.26
CA SER A 142 13.02 20.15 -35.20
C SER A 142 11.64 19.50 -35.36
N SER A 143 10.64 20.21 -34.80
CA SER A 143 9.26 20.37 -35.26
C SER A 143 8.28 19.19 -35.24
N GLY A 144 7.11 19.47 -34.67
CA GLY A 144 5.90 18.69 -34.86
C GLY A 144 4.79 19.05 -33.88
N GLU A 145 4.24 20.25 -34.02
CA GLU A 145 2.89 20.58 -33.55
C GLU A 145 1.87 19.55 -34.04
N THR A 146 0.95 19.12 -33.17
CA THR A 146 -0.47 18.97 -33.54
C THR A 146 -1.34 19.09 -32.30
N GLU A 147 -1.92 20.28 -32.20
CA GLU A 147 -3.18 20.61 -31.57
C GLU A 147 -4.29 19.68 -32.10
N ASP A 148 -5.13 19.10 -31.23
CA ASP A 148 -6.41 18.59 -31.68
C ASP A 148 -7.50 18.65 -30.60
N GLN A 149 -8.66 19.05 -31.07
CA GLN A 149 -9.70 19.77 -30.35
C GLN A 149 -10.68 18.88 -29.57
N GLU A 150 -11.04 19.43 -28.41
CA GLU A 150 -12.32 19.35 -27.71
C GLU A 150 -13.55 19.02 -28.60
N LYS A 151 -14.19 17.88 -28.33
CA LYS A 151 -15.58 17.61 -28.72
C LYS A 151 -16.45 17.44 -27.48
N ARG A 152 -17.14 18.53 -27.12
CA ARG A 152 -18.33 18.52 -26.25
C ARG A 152 -19.51 17.91 -27.02
N ALA A 153 -20.29 17.05 -26.38
CA ALA A 153 -21.60 16.61 -26.84
C ALA A 153 -22.71 17.16 -25.92
N PRO A 154 -23.89 17.51 -26.48
CA PRO A 154 -24.99 18.10 -25.73
C PRO A 154 -25.88 17.04 -25.05
N LEU A 155 -26.44 17.45 -23.91
CA LEU A 155 -27.50 16.78 -23.16
C LEU A 155 -28.80 16.74 -23.98
N SER A 156 -29.54 15.65 -23.85
CA SER A 156 -30.98 15.56 -24.08
C SER A 156 -31.61 14.75 -22.96
#